data_AF-A0A087UKL8-F1
#
_entry.id   AF-A0A087UKL8-F1
#
_cell.length_a   1.000
_cell.length_b   1.000
_cell.length_c   1.000
_cell.angle_alpha   90.00
_cell.angle_beta   90.00
_cell.angle_gamma   90.00
#
_symmetry.space_group_name_H-M   'P 1'
#
loop_
_entity.id
_entity.type
_entity.pdbx_description
1 polymer ?
#
loop_
_entity_poly.entity_id
_entity_poly.type
_entity_poly.pdbx_seq_one_letter_code
_entity_poly.pdbx_strand_id
1 'polypeptide(L)' 'MHEVCVDSLLKCHQQKTGGPDMIVEVDESMFTKHKNNVGWILPHWIFGGVWHETNKSFLVKVPNQSMSIILEAIKVNI' A
#
# COMPACT_ATOMS: atom_id res chain seq x y z
N MET A 1 15.47 1.39 3.61
CA MET A 1 14.63 1.51 4.82
C MET A 1 13.15 1.32 4.51
N HIS A 2 12.57 2.07 3.57
CA HIS A 2 11.13 1.96 3.26
C HIS A 2 10.64 0.54 2.99
N GLU A 3 11.40 -0.26 2.23
CA GLU A 3 10.99 -1.64 1.91
C GLU A 3 11.02 -2.59 3.10
N VAL A 4 11.90 -2.37 4.08
CA VAL A 4 11.94 -3.17 5.31
C VAL A 4 10.68 -2.89 6.12
N CYS A 5 10.25 -1.61 6.16
CA CYS A 5 8.99 -1.21 6.79
C CYS A 5 7.77 -1.74 6.03
N VAL A 6 7.80 -1.75 4.69
CA VAL A 6 6.69 -2.30 3.91
C VAL A 6 6.62 -3.82 4.05
N ASP A 7 7.74 -4.51 4.00
CA ASP A 7 7.80 -5.97 4.19
C ASP A 7 7.32 -6.36 5.59
N SER A 8 7.66 -5.59 6.64
CA SER A 8 7.13 -5.82 7.98
C SER A 8 5.63 -5.55 8.07
N LEU A 9 5.12 -4.48 7.46
CA LEU A 9 3.69 -4.14 7.43
C LEU A 9 2.85 -5.08 6.56
N LEU A 10 3.43 -5.68 5.51
CA LEU A 10 2.81 -6.74 4.70
C LEU A 10 2.75 -8.07 5.47
N LYS A 11 3.73 -8.33 6.34
CA LYS A 11 3.77 -9.53 7.19
C LYS A 11 2.91 -9.39 8.43
N CYS A 12 2.69 -8.18 8.92
CA CYS A 12 1.80 -7.91 10.04
C CYS A 12 0.33 -8.10 9.62
N HIS A 13 -0.52 -8.47 10.59
CA HIS A 13 -1.94 -8.71 10.34
C HIS A 13 -2.63 -7.43 9.89
N GLN A 14 -2.92 -7.32 8.60
CA GLN A 14 -3.59 -6.16 8.02
C GLN A 14 -5.07 -6.23 8.37
N GLN A 15 -5.54 -5.29 9.19
CA GLN A 15 -6.98 -5.17 9.45
C GLN A 15 -7.61 -4.40 8.29
N LYS A 16 -8.74 -4.90 7.80
CA LYS A 16 -9.62 -4.09 6.94
C LYS A 16 -9.93 -2.81 7.68
N THR A 17 -9.62 -1.69 7.03
CA THR A 17 -9.63 -0.37 7.65
C THR A 17 -10.72 0.42 6.94
N GLY A 18 -11.87 0.53 7.57
CA GLY A 18 -13.05 1.16 6.98
C GLY A 18 -14.31 0.90 7.80
N GLY A 19 -15.14 1.92 7.93
CA GLY A 19 -16.39 1.88 8.69
C GLY A 19 -17.14 3.20 8.55
N PRO A 20 -18.45 3.25 8.85
CA PRO A 20 -19.22 4.49 8.82
C PRO A 20 -18.56 5.54 9.72
N ASP A 21 -18.47 6.77 9.20
CA ASP A 21 -17.83 7.94 9.82
C ASP A 21 -16.29 7.87 10.00
N MET A 22 -15.61 6.92 9.36
CA MET A 22 -14.14 6.84 9.39
C MET A 22 -13.50 7.52 8.18
N ILE A 23 -12.56 8.44 8.43
CA ILE A 23 -11.74 9.07 7.39
C ILE A 23 -10.47 8.25 7.21
N VAL A 24 -10.32 7.63 6.04
CA VAL A 24 -9.12 6.87 5.66
C VAL A 24 -8.35 7.70 4.65
N GLU A 25 -7.09 7.98 4.96
CA GLU A 25 -6.14 8.52 3.99
C GLU A 25 -5.60 7.38 3.16
N VAL A 26 -5.61 7.56 1.84
CA VAL A 26 -5.18 6.57 0.87
C VAL A 26 -3.99 7.12 0.12
N ASP A 27 -2.92 6.34 0.01
CA ASP A 27 -1.69 6.71 -0.70
C ASP A 27 -1.23 5.62 -1.67
N GLU A 28 -0.58 6.05 -2.75
CA GLU A 28 -0.01 5.20 -3.79
C GLU A 28 1.48 5.43 -3.90
N SER A 29 2.26 4.36 -3.70
CA SER A 29 3.71 4.41 -3.71
C SER A 29 4.30 3.39 -4.69
N MET A 30 5.14 3.86 -5.61
CA MET A 30 5.93 3.02 -6.51
C MET A 30 7.31 2.73 -5.89
N PHE A 31 7.61 1.45 -5.68
CA PHE A 31 8.90 0.99 -5.20
C PHE A 31 9.76 0.47 -6.34
N THR A 32 10.83 1.19 -6.65
CA THR A 32 11.85 0.79 -7.62
C THR A 32 13.17 0.52 -6.92
N LYS A 33 13.86 -0.55 -7.30
CA LYS A 33 15.26 -0.77 -6.93
C LYS A 33 16.18 -0.65 -8.13
N HIS A 34 17.38 -0.16 -7.87
CA HIS A 34 18.53 -0.38 -8.75
C HIS A 34 19.40 -1.46 -8.12
N LYS A 35 19.84 -2.46 -8.89
CA LYS A 35 20.77 -3.48 -8.38
C LYS A 35 22.18 -2.86 -8.38
N ASN A 36 22.78 -2.58 -7.24
CA ASN A 36 24.12 -1.95 -7.16
C ASN A 36 24.23 -0.60 -7.93
N ASN A 37 23.19 0.24 -7.90
CA ASN A 37 23.06 1.45 -8.75
C ASN A 37 23.11 1.18 -10.27
N VAL A 38 23.09 -0.07 -10.72
CA VAL A 38 23.21 -0.47 -12.13
C VAL A 38 22.09 -1.44 -12.51
N GLY A 39 21.29 -1.04 -13.49
CA GLY A 39 20.16 -1.84 -13.96
C GLY A 39 18.88 -1.62 -13.16
N TRP A 40 17.76 -1.83 -13.84
CA TRP A 40 16.40 -1.58 -13.34
C TRP A 40 15.81 -2.89 -12.83
N ILE A 41 15.48 -2.94 -11.54
CA ILE A 41 14.58 -3.98 -11.02
C ILE A 41 13.15 -3.48 -11.25
N LEU A 42 12.25 -4.40 -11.64
CA LEU A 42 10.87 -4.06 -11.96
C LEU A 42 10.20 -3.26 -10.81
N PRO A 43 9.50 -2.17 -11.14
CA PRO A 43 8.76 -1.40 -10.15
C PRO A 43 7.65 -2.25 -9.53
N HIS A 44 7.48 -2.13 -8.23
CA HIS A 44 6.34 -2.68 -7.50
C HIS A 44 5.42 -1.55 -7.08
N TRP A 45 4.13 -1.69 -7.37
CA TRP A 45 3.12 -0.75 -6.90
C TRP A 45 2.58 -1.22 -5.56
N ILE A 46 2.50 -0.30 -4.62
CA ILE A 46 1.98 -0.55 -3.29
C ILE A 46 0.93 0.51 -3.03
N PHE A 47 -0.26 0.03 -2.69
CA PHE A 47 -1.41 0.82 -2.34
C PHE A 47 -1.59 0.75 -0.84
N GLY A 48 -1.64 1.88 -0.16
CA GLY A 48 -1.74 1.94 1.28
C GLY A 48 -2.91 2.78 1.73
N GLY A 49 -3.38 2.47 2.95
CA GLY A 49 -4.28 3.38 3.63
C GLY A 49 -3.96 3.45 5.11
N VAL A 50 -4.11 4.64 5.69
CA VAL A 50 -3.94 4.90 7.12
C VAL A 50 -5.22 5.55 7.64
N TRP A 51 -5.72 5.02 8.75
CA TRP A 51 -6.79 5.65 9.50
C TRP A 51 -6.22 6.56 10.58
N HIS A 52 -6.56 7.83 10.46
CA HIS A 52 -6.02 8.90 11.30
C HIS A 52 -6.39 8.77 12.79
N GLU A 53 -7.55 8.17 13.13
CA GLU A 53 -8.00 8.12 14.53
C GLU A 53 -7.45 6.93 15.31
N THR A 54 -7.29 5.77 14.66
CA THR A 54 -6.85 4.54 15.35
C THR A 54 -5.41 4.14 15.04
N ASN A 55 -4.71 4.94 14.21
CA ASN A 55 -3.36 4.61 13.69
C ASN A 55 -3.28 3.22 13.03
N LYS A 56 -4.42 2.68 12.58
CA LYS A 56 -4.47 1.42 11.83
C LYS A 56 -4.11 1.70 10.39
N SER A 57 -3.34 0.81 9.80
CA SER A 57 -2.93 0.92 8.40
C SER A 57 -2.97 -0.43 7.70
N PHE A 58 -3.10 -0.36 6.38
CA PHE A 58 -3.00 -1.51 5.49
C PHE A 58 -2.10 -1.17 4.31
N LEU A 59 -1.45 -2.18 3.74
CA LEU A 59 -0.63 -2.07 2.53
C LEU A 59 -0.92 -3.25 1.61
N VAL A 60 -1.40 -2.98 0.40
CA VAL A 60 -1.68 -4.00 -0.59
C VAL A 60 -0.72 -3.83 -1.76
N LYS A 61 -0.10 -4.94 -2.18
CA LYS A 61 0.69 -4.96 -3.40
C LYS A 61 -0.25 -5.02 -4.61
N VAL A 62 -0.07 -4.10 -5.53
CA VAL A 62 -0.93 -3.94 -6.70
C VAL A 62 -0.10 -4.17 -7.97
N PRO A 63 -0.66 -4.75 -9.05
CA PRO A 63 0.10 -4.95 -10.28
C PRO A 63 0.39 -3.64 -11.04
N ASN A 64 -0.50 -2.65 -11.00
CA ASN A 64 -0.32 -1.35 -11.66
C ASN A 64 -1.18 -0.24 -11.01
N GLN A 65 -0.91 1.03 -11.34
CA GLN A 65 -1.66 2.21 -10.89
C GLN A 65 -2.92 2.50 -11.75
N SER A 66 -3.51 1.49 -12.40
CA SER A 66 -4.75 1.72 -13.17
C SER A 66 -5.88 2.09 -12.22
N MET A 67 -6.64 3.12 -12.55
CA MET A 67 -7.81 3.57 -11.77
C MET A 67 -8.76 2.42 -11.45
N SER A 68 -8.95 1.50 -12.40
CA SER A 68 -9.81 0.32 -12.19
C SER A 68 -9.33 -0.56 -11.04
N ILE A 69 -8.01 -0.76 -10.94
CA ILE A 69 -7.40 -1.62 -9.94
C ILE A 69 -7.34 -0.92 -8.59
N ILE A 70 -7.10 0.39 -8.57
CA ILE A 70 -7.15 1.21 -7.35
C ILE A 70 -8.56 1.20 -6.76
N LEU A 71 -9.60 1.40 -7.58
CA LEU A 71 -10.99 1.34 -7.12
C LEU A 71 -11.38 -0.04 -6.59
N GLU A 72 -10.86 -1.11 -7.19
CA GLU A 72 -11.05 -2.47 -6.69
C GLU A 72 -10.35 -2.68 -5.35
N ALA A 73 -9.10 -2.19 -5.20
CA ALA A 73 -8.36 -2.24 -3.95
C ALA A 73 -9.06 -1.44 -2.84
N ILE A 74 -9.64 -0.27 -3.15
CA ILE A 74 -10.46 0.51 -2.21
C ILE A 74 -11.65 -0.33 -1.74
N LYS A 75 -12.44 -0.90 -2.65
CA LYS A 75 -13.65 -1.69 -2.31
C LYS A 75 -13.37 -2.93 -1.47
N VAL A 76 -12.17 -3.51 -1.58
CA VAL A 76 -11.81 -4.74 -0.87
C VAL A 76 -11.33 -4.45 0.56
N ASN A 77 -10.66 -3.31 0.76
CA ASN A 77 -9.92 -2.98 1.98
C ASN A 77 -10.59 -1.96 2.89
N ILE A 78 -11.47 -1.12 2.32
CA ILE A 78 -12.32 -0.13 3.02
C ILE A 78 -13.76 -0.66 3.02
#